data_AF-A0A954NRU9-F1
#
_entry.id   AF-A0A954NRU9-F1
#
_cell.length_a   1.000
_cell.length_b   1.000
_cell.length_c   1.000
_cell.angle_alpha   90.00
_cell.angle_beta   90.00
_cell.angle_gamma   90.00
#
_symmetry.space_group_name_H-M   'P 1'
#
loop_
_entity.id
_entity.type
_entity.pdbx_description
1 polymer ?
#
loop_
_entity_poly.entity_id
_entity_poly.type
_entity_poly.pdbx_seq_one_letter_code
_entity_poly.pdbx_strand_id
1 'polypeptide(L)'
;MPVDLQLDRRQFLKATSGGVAAMAVPVGLTQFANAADAERPMIVDTHMHVWADDPKQYPFPHPYSADFKEPMHPGTVEMLIEDMDKYGCTHAVLVQVIFHGWDNTYIADCVKRYPDRLRAHGLIDPTDPKVADKLEYWMKEHGLHGMRFSPIYYKEGQHGGDAWLDADETHKLWNKAAELDAVLNFFIS
;
A
#
# COMPACT_ATOMS: atom_id res chain seq x y z
N MET A 1 -8.51 -43.02 -26.66
CA MET A 1 -7.78 -41.93 -25.97
C MET A 1 -8.70 -41.43 -24.87
N PRO A 2 -8.50 -41.78 -23.59
CA PRO A 2 -9.37 -41.30 -22.53
C PRO A 2 -9.04 -39.84 -22.19
N VAL A 3 -10.09 -39.03 -22.00
CA VAL A 3 -10.02 -37.64 -21.57
C VAL A 3 -10.03 -37.64 -20.04
N ASP A 4 -8.96 -37.14 -19.43
CA ASP A 4 -8.88 -36.94 -17.98
C ASP A 4 -9.84 -35.82 -17.56
N LEU A 5 -10.92 -36.18 -16.87
CA LEU A 5 -11.80 -35.23 -16.18
C LEU A 5 -11.17 -34.87 -14.84
N GLN A 6 -10.26 -33.90 -14.84
CA GLN A 6 -9.83 -33.25 -13.60
C GLN A 6 -10.98 -32.40 -13.04
N LEU A 7 -11.68 -32.95 -12.04
CA LEU A 7 -12.61 -32.20 -11.20
C LEU A 7 -11.81 -31.23 -10.30
N ASP A 8 -11.97 -29.93 -10.51
CA ASP A 8 -11.44 -28.89 -9.64
C ASP A 8 -12.25 -28.80 -8.33
N ARG A 9 -11.56 -28.49 -7.22
CA ARG A 9 -12.10 -28.23 -5.86
C ARG A 9 -13.35 -27.35 -5.87
N ARG A 10 -13.45 -26.39 -6.79
CA ARG A 10 -14.60 -25.48 -6.93
C ARG A 10 -15.89 -26.17 -7.38
N GLN A 11 -15.82 -27.28 -8.11
CA GLN A 11 -17.01 -28.03 -8.56
C GLN A 11 -17.56 -28.93 -7.45
N PHE A 12 -16.72 -29.43 -6.55
CA PHE A 12 -17.13 -30.26 -5.41
C PHE A 12 -18.04 -29.49 -4.43
N LEU A 13 -17.77 -28.20 -4.19
CA LEU A 13 -18.55 -27.38 -3.26
C LEU A 13 -19.93 -26.95 -3.78
N LYS A 14 -20.20 -27.09 -5.09
CA LYS A 14 -21.52 -26.77 -5.67
C LYS A 14 -22.51 -27.93 -5.64
N ALA A 15 -22.06 -29.14 -5.31
CA ALA A 15 -22.90 -30.34 -5.40
C ALA A 15 -23.74 -30.63 -4.13
N THR A 16 -23.58 -29.88 -3.03
CA THR A 16 -24.26 -30.17 -1.75
C THR A 16 -25.50 -29.33 -1.45
N SER A 17 -25.92 -28.42 -2.32
CA SER A 17 -27.13 -27.61 -2.11
C SER A 17 -28.29 -28.10 -2.99
N GLY A 18 -28.81 -29.28 -2.70
CA GLY A 18 -30.02 -29.83 -3.30
C GLY A 18 -31.21 -29.85 -2.32
N GLY A 19 -32.10 -28.87 -2.47
CA GLY A 19 -33.56 -29.00 -2.24
C GLY A 19 -34.13 -28.74 -0.85
N VAL A 20 -34.98 -27.68 -0.71
CA VAL A 20 -36.33 -27.71 -0.09
C VAL A 20 -37.19 -26.59 -0.71
N ALA A 21 -38.50 -26.89 -0.81
CA ALA A 21 -39.61 -26.26 -1.52
C ALA A 21 -39.94 -24.78 -1.24
N ALA A 22 -40.66 -24.19 -2.22
CA ALA A 22 -41.19 -22.84 -2.24
C ALA A 22 -42.36 -22.63 -1.25
N MET A 23 -42.31 -21.52 -0.51
CA MET A 23 -43.44 -20.89 0.18
C MET A 23 -43.32 -19.37 -0.01
N ALA A 24 -44.37 -18.73 -0.53
CA ALA A 24 -44.41 -17.28 -0.75
C ALA A 24 -44.59 -16.53 0.57
N VAL A 25 -43.79 -15.47 0.79
CA VAL A 25 -43.85 -14.55 1.95
C VAL A 25 -43.85 -13.11 1.40
N PRO A 26 -44.60 -12.16 1.99
CA PRO A 26 -44.90 -10.88 1.34
C PRO A 26 -43.72 -9.91 1.34
N VAL A 27 -43.74 -9.04 0.32
CA VAL A 27 -42.75 -7.98 0.05
C VAL A 27 -42.78 -6.93 1.17
N GLY A 28 -41.88 -7.10 2.14
CA GLY A 28 -41.35 -5.99 2.95
C GLY A 28 -40.02 -5.55 2.35
N LEU A 29 -39.77 -4.23 2.33
CA LEU A 29 -38.49 -3.61 1.95
C LEU A 29 -37.37 -4.19 2.81
N THR A 30 -36.81 -5.30 2.34
CA THR A 30 -35.69 -5.98 2.96
C THR A 30 -34.49 -5.58 2.12
N GLN A 31 -33.63 -4.79 2.73
CA GLN A 31 -32.31 -4.46 2.19
C GLN A 31 -31.60 -5.79 1.92
N PHE A 32 -31.49 -6.17 0.64
CA PHE A 32 -30.66 -7.31 0.25
C PHE A 32 -29.21 -6.89 0.46
N ALA A 33 -28.73 -7.01 1.71
CA ALA A 33 -27.32 -7.29 1.90
C ALA A 33 -27.03 -8.54 1.07
N ASN A 34 -26.20 -8.39 0.05
CA ASN A 34 -25.81 -9.51 -0.79
C ASN A 34 -25.17 -10.55 0.13
N ALA A 35 -25.70 -11.78 0.15
CA ALA A 35 -25.06 -12.91 0.83
C ALA A 35 -23.64 -13.20 0.29
N ALA A 36 -23.22 -12.54 -0.81
CA ALA A 36 -21.87 -12.55 -1.33
C ALA A 36 -20.87 -11.70 -0.51
N ASP A 37 -21.34 -10.86 0.42
CA ASP A 37 -20.50 -10.17 1.41
C ASP A 37 -20.24 -11.02 2.67
N ALA A 38 -20.70 -12.28 2.69
CA ALA A 38 -20.29 -13.25 3.70
C ALA A 38 -18.77 -13.51 3.55
N GLU A 39 -18.01 -12.81 4.40
CA GLU A 39 -16.57 -12.89 4.68
C GLU A 39 -15.71 -13.43 3.54
N ARG A 40 -15.49 -12.59 2.51
CA ARG A 40 -14.29 -12.80 1.68
C ARG A 40 -13.07 -12.79 2.62
N PRO A 41 -12.21 -13.81 2.57
CA PRO A 41 -11.04 -13.85 3.43
C PRO A 41 -10.19 -12.61 3.20
N MET A 42 -9.60 -12.09 4.28
CA MET A 42 -8.66 -10.98 4.18
C MET A 42 -7.45 -11.43 3.34
N ILE A 43 -7.32 -10.86 2.16
CA ILE A 43 -6.17 -11.00 1.26
C ILE A 43 -5.51 -9.63 1.17
N VAL A 44 -4.23 -9.57 1.56
CA VAL A 44 -3.43 -8.35 1.63
C VAL A 44 -2.30 -8.45 0.61
N ASP A 45 -2.23 -7.47 -0.29
CA ASP A 45 -0.99 -7.22 -1.03
C ASP A 45 -0.07 -6.33 -0.19
N THR A 46 1.09 -6.83 0.20
CA THR A 46 1.94 -6.16 1.19
C THR A 46 2.88 -5.11 0.59
N HIS A 47 2.95 -4.97 -0.74
CA HIS A 47 3.87 -4.01 -1.36
C HIS A 47 3.38 -3.57 -2.74
N MET A 48 2.65 -2.46 -2.79
CA MET A 48 2.21 -1.84 -4.03
C MET A 48 2.76 -0.43 -4.22
N HIS A 49 3.03 -0.08 -5.47
CA HIS A 49 3.43 1.27 -5.87
C HIS A 49 2.30 1.94 -6.64
N VAL A 50 2.00 3.19 -6.28
CA VAL A 50 1.10 4.07 -7.02
C VAL A 50 1.77 5.42 -7.24
N TRP A 51 1.43 6.10 -8.32
CA TRP A 51 1.86 7.47 -8.63
C TRP A 51 0.71 8.26 -9.26
N ALA A 52 0.75 9.58 -9.04
CA ALA A 52 -0.25 10.48 -9.57
C ALA A 52 -0.18 10.61 -11.09
N ASP A 53 -1.29 11.00 -11.69
CA ASP A 53 -1.44 11.40 -13.10
C ASP A 53 -1.64 12.93 -13.25
N ASP A 54 -1.50 13.68 -12.16
CA ASP A 54 -1.49 15.15 -12.14
C ASP A 54 -0.14 15.66 -11.60
N PRO A 55 0.86 15.90 -12.46
CA PRO A 55 2.18 16.40 -12.06
C PRO A 55 2.16 17.84 -11.53
N LYS A 56 1.06 18.60 -11.71
CA LYS A 56 0.95 19.95 -11.16
C LYS A 56 0.59 19.90 -9.68
N GLN A 57 -0.32 19.00 -9.32
CA GLN A 57 -0.70 18.79 -7.93
C GLN A 57 0.33 17.93 -7.19
N TYR A 58 0.85 16.89 -7.84
CA TYR A 58 1.77 15.91 -7.28
C TYR A 58 3.03 15.83 -8.15
N PRO A 59 3.99 16.74 -7.97
CA PRO A 59 5.19 16.77 -8.80
C PRO A 59 6.05 15.51 -8.63
N PHE A 60 7.01 15.33 -9.54
CA PHE A 60 7.95 14.20 -9.53
C PHE A 60 9.40 14.63 -9.18
N PRO A 61 9.67 15.12 -7.96
CA PRO A 61 11.01 15.58 -7.55
C PRO A 61 11.92 14.40 -7.17
N HIS A 62 12.27 13.55 -8.13
CA HIS A 62 13.09 12.37 -7.87
C HIS A 62 14.44 12.74 -7.22
N PRO A 63 14.75 12.25 -6.00
CA PRO A 63 15.86 12.77 -5.19
C PRO A 63 17.24 12.47 -5.77
N TYR A 64 17.35 11.41 -6.58
CA TYR A 64 18.63 10.94 -7.15
C TYR A 64 18.71 11.05 -8.67
N SER A 65 17.75 11.73 -9.32
CA SER A 65 17.71 11.86 -10.78
C SER A 65 17.05 13.18 -11.17
N ALA A 66 17.85 14.24 -11.35
CA ALA A 66 17.36 15.58 -11.66
C ALA A 66 16.57 15.65 -12.99
N ASP A 67 16.89 14.79 -13.96
CA ASP A 67 16.22 14.74 -15.26
C ASP A 67 15.03 13.78 -15.31
N PHE A 68 14.59 13.25 -14.16
CA PHE A 68 13.45 12.33 -14.10
C PHE A 68 12.21 12.95 -14.76
N LYS A 69 11.52 12.15 -15.57
CA LYS A 69 10.28 12.52 -16.26
C LYS A 69 9.14 11.67 -15.72
N GLU A 70 7.95 12.23 -15.80
CA GLU A 70 6.70 11.53 -15.50
C GLU A 70 6.66 10.15 -16.20
N PRO A 71 6.26 9.09 -15.49
CA PRO A 71 6.11 7.76 -16.08
C PRO A 71 5.13 7.75 -17.26
N MET A 72 5.45 6.98 -18.31
CA MET A 72 4.60 6.88 -19.51
C MET A 72 3.23 6.24 -19.23
N HIS A 73 3.17 5.34 -18.25
CA HIS A 73 1.95 4.61 -17.91
C HIS A 73 1.36 5.15 -16.61
N PRO A 74 0.02 5.27 -16.52
CA PRO A 74 -0.62 5.62 -15.28
C PRO A 74 -0.48 4.47 -14.28
N GLY A 75 -0.38 4.83 -13.00
CA GLY A 75 -0.32 3.90 -11.88
C GLY A 75 -1.08 4.46 -10.69
N THR A 76 -2.28 4.98 -10.94
CA THR A 76 -3.06 5.67 -9.91
C THR A 76 -3.65 4.69 -8.91
N VAL A 77 -4.05 5.19 -7.73
CA VAL A 77 -4.73 4.37 -6.72
C VAL A 77 -6.07 3.82 -7.21
N GLU A 78 -6.78 4.54 -8.09
CA GLU A 78 -8.04 4.08 -8.67
C GLU A 78 -7.83 2.80 -9.47
N MET A 79 -6.78 2.76 -10.29
CA MET A 79 -6.41 1.56 -11.04
C MET A 79 -6.07 0.39 -10.11
N LEU A 80 -5.33 0.66 -9.04
CA LEU A 80 -5.03 -0.35 -8.02
C LEU A 80 -6.31 -0.90 -7.38
N ILE A 81 -7.25 -0.03 -7.00
CA ILE A 81 -8.53 -0.42 -6.38
C ILE A 81 -9.36 -1.29 -7.34
N GLU A 82 -9.43 -0.91 -8.62
CA GLU A 82 -10.10 -1.71 -9.65
C GLU A 82 -9.48 -3.10 -9.80
N ASP A 83 -8.15 -3.19 -9.85
CA ASP A 83 -7.44 -4.48 -9.92
C ASP A 83 -7.65 -5.32 -8.65
N MET A 84 -7.58 -4.69 -7.48
CA MET A 84 -7.84 -5.35 -6.20
C MET A 84 -9.25 -5.96 -6.18
N ASP A 85 -10.27 -5.23 -6.64
CA ASP A 85 -11.66 -5.71 -6.70
C ASP A 85 -11.82 -6.87 -7.70
N LYS A 86 -11.15 -6.77 -8.84
CA LYS A 86 -11.16 -7.79 -9.90
C LYS A 86 -10.55 -9.12 -9.45
N TYR A 87 -9.44 -9.07 -8.70
CA TYR A 87 -8.71 -10.27 -8.28
C TYR A 87 -9.03 -10.71 -6.84
N GLY A 88 -9.85 -9.97 -6.11
CA GLY A 88 -10.27 -10.30 -4.75
C GLY A 88 -9.23 -9.95 -3.68
N CYS A 89 -8.27 -9.07 -3.97
CA CYS A 89 -7.39 -8.49 -2.95
C CYS A 89 -8.18 -7.48 -2.13
N THR A 90 -8.38 -7.77 -0.85
CA THR A 90 -9.20 -6.92 0.02
C THR A 90 -8.44 -5.67 0.49
N HIS A 91 -7.14 -5.78 0.71
CA HIS A 91 -6.30 -4.71 1.26
C HIS A 91 -4.96 -4.63 0.53
N ALA A 92 -4.33 -3.46 0.58
CA ALA A 92 -2.97 -3.28 0.09
C ALA A 92 -2.17 -2.33 0.99
N VAL A 93 -0.86 -2.58 1.05
CA VAL A 93 0.10 -1.67 1.66
C VAL A 93 0.84 -0.94 0.54
N LEU A 94 0.60 0.36 0.45
CA LEU A 94 1.33 1.24 -0.44
C LEU A 94 2.72 1.48 0.10
N VAL A 95 3.72 1.37 -0.75
CA VAL A 95 5.08 1.80 -0.46
C VAL A 95 5.37 2.96 -1.40
N GLN A 96 5.83 4.10 -0.86
CA GLN A 96 6.12 5.28 -1.65
C GLN A 96 7.05 4.94 -2.82
N VAL A 97 6.58 5.23 -4.03
CA VAL A 97 7.43 5.16 -5.22
C VAL A 97 8.39 6.34 -5.22
N ILE A 98 9.62 6.13 -5.68
CA ILE A 98 10.66 7.17 -5.63
C ILE A 98 10.39 8.37 -6.56
N PHE A 99 9.42 8.26 -7.47
CA PHE A 99 9.08 9.31 -8.44
C PHE A 99 8.67 10.61 -7.76
N HIS A 100 7.90 10.54 -6.68
CA HIS A 100 7.47 11.69 -5.87
C HIS A 100 8.50 12.09 -4.81
N GLY A 101 9.67 11.42 -4.78
CA GLY A 101 10.71 11.65 -3.80
C GLY A 101 10.22 11.49 -2.36
N TRP A 102 10.62 12.44 -1.51
CA TRP A 102 10.24 12.48 -0.08
C TRP A 102 8.93 13.21 0.20
N ASP A 103 8.23 13.68 -0.84
CA ASP A 103 6.87 14.19 -0.71
C ASP A 103 5.88 13.02 -0.74
N ASN A 104 5.34 12.68 0.42
CA ASN A 104 4.42 11.57 0.60
C ASN A 104 2.94 11.98 0.42
N THR A 105 2.65 13.21 -0.03
CA THR A 105 1.29 13.74 -0.09
C THR A 105 0.35 12.86 -0.92
N TYR A 106 0.81 12.35 -2.08
CA TYR A 106 -0.05 11.51 -2.93
C TYR A 106 -0.49 10.21 -2.22
N ILE A 107 0.45 9.47 -1.60
CA ILE A 107 0.10 8.23 -0.90
C ILE A 107 -0.71 8.49 0.37
N ALA A 108 -0.50 9.62 1.05
CA ALA A 108 -1.30 10.03 2.19
C ALA A 108 -2.76 10.31 1.77
N ASP A 109 -2.95 11.03 0.67
CA ASP A 109 -4.27 11.25 0.07
C ASP A 109 -4.93 9.93 -0.37
N CYS A 110 -4.16 8.98 -0.90
CA CYS A 110 -4.67 7.65 -1.25
C CYS A 110 -5.19 6.89 -0.02
N VAL A 111 -4.44 6.88 1.08
CA VAL A 111 -4.89 6.26 2.34
C VAL A 111 -6.13 6.96 2.89
N LYS A 112 -6.19 8.30 2.82
CA LYS A 112 -7.35 9.07 3.25
C LYS A 112 -8.60 8.78 2.43
N ARG A 113 -8.46 8.52 1.13
CA ARG A 113 -9.57 8.17 0.24
C ARG A 113 -10.07 6.73 0.42
N TYR A 114 -9.17 5.80 0.74
CA TYR A 114 -9.49 4.38 0.92
C TYR A 114 -9.00 3.82 2.28
N PRO A 115 -9.43 4.41 3.42
CA PRO A 115 -8.87 4.11 4.73
C PRO A 115 -9.19 2.70 5.22
N ASP A 116 -10.24 2.06 4.71
CA ASP A 116 -10.61 0.70 5.08
C ASP A 116 -9.85 -0.37 4.28
N ARG A 117 -9.08 0.05 3.27
CA ARG A 117 -8.40 -0.87 2.34
C ARG A 117 -6.90 -0.65 2.23
N LEU A 118 -6.44 0.59 2.45
CA LEU A 118 -5.06 0.96 2.20
C LEU A 118 -4.36 1.35 3.50
N ARG A 119 -3.11 0.89 3.60
CA ARG A 119 -2.10 1.39 4.54
C ARG A 119 -0.91 1.85 3.72
N ALA A 120 -0.05 2.71 4.27
CA ALA A 120 1.07 3.22 3.50
C ALA A 120 2.34 3.44 4.32
N HIS A 121 3.46 3.16 3.67
CA HIS A 121 4.80 3.49 4.12
C HIS A 121 5.39 4.55 3.19
N GLY A 122 5.75 5.69 3.78
CA GLY A 122 6.37 6.79 3.03
C GLY A 122 7.82 6.52 2.62
N LEU A 123 8.42 7.45 1.91
CA LEU A 123 9.87 7.54 1.74
C LEU A 123 10.33 8.76 2.53
N ILE A 124 11.47 8.63 3.22
CA ILE A 124 12.04 9.70 4.01
C ILE A 124 13.55 9.73 3.82
N ASP A 125 14.15 10.92 3.93
CA ASP A 125 15.60 11.06 3.95
C ASP A 125 16.13 10.73 5.35
N PRO A 126 16.84 9.60 5.55
CA PRO A 126 17.45 9.27 6.83
C PRO A 126 18.53 10.26 7.29
N THR A 127 19.09 11.06 6.37
CA THR A 127 20.18 12.01 6.68
C THR A 127 19.67 13.40 7.05
N ASP A 128 18.37 13.65 6.95
CA ASP A 128 17.80 14.93 7.34
C ASP A 128 17.88 15.11 8.86
N PRO A 129 18.46 16.22 9.39
CA PRO A 129 18.56 16.45 10.82
C PRO A 129 17.20 16.49 11.56
N LYS A 130 16.09 16.67 10.84
CA LYS A 130 14.71 16.68 11.34
C LYS A 130 13.93 15.42 10.97
N VAL A 131 14.61 14.34 10.57
CA VAL A 131 13.95 13.10 10.11
C VAL A 131 12.97 12.53 11.14
N ALA A 132 13.25 12.65 12.44
CA ALA A 132 12.33 12.21 13.51
C ALA A 132 11.02 13.02 13.52
N ASP A 133 11.11 14.35 13.43
CA ASP A 133 9.93 15.23 13.37
C ASP A 133 9.11 14.97 12.10
N LYS A 134 9.80 14.74 10.96
CA LYS A 134 9.15 14.38 9.69
C LYS A 134 8.44 13.03 9.76
N LEU A 135 9.03 12.03 10.44
CA LEU A 135 8.38 10.75 10.67
C LEU A 135 7.08 10.95 11.45
N GLU A 136 7.13 11.69 12.55
CA GLU A 136 5.96 12.02 13.37
C GLU A 136 4.89 12.76 12.58
N TYR A 137 5.28 13.78 11.81
CA TYR A 137 4.39 14.55 10.92
C TYR A 137 3.60 13.64 9.98
N TRP A 138 4.30 12.79 9.22
CA TRP A 138 3.64 11.92 8.24
C TRP A 138 2.75 10.85 8.88
N MET A 139 3.12 10.35 10.07
CA MET A 139 2.31 9.34 10.75
C MET A 139 1.11 9.92 11.49
N LYS A 140 1.30 10.99 12.26
CA LYS A 140 0.26 11.58 13.11
C LYS A 140 -0.68 12.49 12.33
N GLU A 141 -0.18 13.28 11.40
CA GLU A 141 -0.98 14.28 10.69
C GLU A 141 -1.54 13.76 9.36
N HIS A 142 -0.84 12.82 8.72
CA HIS A 142 -1.18 12.32 7.38
C HIS A 142 -1.55 10.83 7.32
N GLY A 143 -1.55 10.14 8.46
CA GLY A 143 -2.04 8.76 8.56
C GLY A 143 -1.16 7.72 7.88
N LEU A 144 0.13 8.00 7.67
CA LEU A 144 1.07 6.94 7.27
C LEU A 144 1.36 6.01 8.46
N HIS A 145 1.76 4.78 8.15
CA HIS A 145 1.97 3.72 9.14
C HIS A 145 3.44 3.36 9.31
N GLY A 146 4.31 4.10 8.66
CA GLY A 146 5.74 3.81 8.63
C GLY A 146 6.45 4.44 7.45
N MET A 147 7.71 4.05 7.27
CA MET A 147 8.59 4.58 6.24
C MET A 147 9.43 3.47 5.62
N ARG A 148 9.82 3.69 4.36
CA ARG A 148 10.86 2.94 3.69
C ARG A 148 12.15 3.76 3.72
N PHE A 149 13.26 3.07 3.97
CA PHE A 149 14.61 3.54 3.69
C PHE A 149 15.19 2.77 2.52
N SER A 150 16.05 3.43 1.75
CA SER A 150 16.74 2.82 0.62
C SER A 150 18.26 2.96 0.79
N PRO A 151 18.91 2.18 1.69
CA PRO A 151 20.35 2.26 1.93
C PRO A 151 21.22 2.13 0.69
N ILE A 152 20.71 1.51 -0.38
CA ILE A 152 21.40 1.36 -1.66
C ILE A 152 21.85 2.70 -2.28
N TYR A 153 21.19 3.81 -1.97
CA TYR A 153 21.57 5.13 -2.47
C TYR A 153 22.63 5.82 -1.58
N TYR A 154 22.96 5.26 -0.42
CA TYR A 154 23.87 5.88 0.54
C TYR A 154 25.24 5.18 0.60
N LYS A 155 25.42 4.12 -0.19
CA LYS A 155 26.67 3.37 -0.29
C LYS A 155 27.81 4.26 -0.80
N GLU A 156 29.03 3.96 -0.38
CA GLU A 156 30.26 4.63 -0.86
C GLU A 156 30.27 6.16 -0.63
N GLY A 157 29.63 6.63 0.44
CA GLY A 157 29.58 8.06 0.80
C GLY A 157 28.58 8.89 -0.01
N GLN A 158 27.79 8.28 -0.88
CA GLN A 158 26.76 8.98 -1.65
C GLN A 158 25.65 9.48 -0.72
N HIS A 159 25.05 10.62 -1.08
CA HIS A 159 23.88 11.18 -0.41
C HIS A 159 23.99 11.31 1.12
N GLY A 160 25.21 11.49 1.66
CA GLY A 160 25.48 11.60 3.10
C GLY A 160 26.11 10.36 3.74
N GLY A 161 26.30 9.28 2.97
CA GLY A 161 26.93 8.04 3.43
C GLY A 161 25.97 7.13 4.20
N ASP A 162 26.40 5.90 4.49
CA ASP A 162 25.60 4.84 5.13
C ASP A 162 25.63 4.85 6.67
N ALA A 163 26.47 5.72 7.26
CA ALA A 163 26.59 5.88 8.71
C ALA A 163 25.26 6.26 9.40
N TRP A 164 24.27 6.79 8.68
CA TRP A 164 22.96 7.09 9.26
C TRP A 164 22.28 5.87 9.87
N LEU A 165 22.65 4.64 9.48
CA LEU A 165 22.01 3.43 9.99
C LEU A 165 22.30 3.20 11.48
N ASP A 166 23.52 3.52 11.93
CA ASP A 166 24.02 3.25 13.29
C ASP A 166 24.65 4.47 14.00
N ALA A 167 24.59 5.66 13.39
CA ALA A 167 25.07 6.89 14.01
C ALA A 167 24.25 7.31 15.24
N ASP A 168 24.92 7.90 16.24
CA ASP A 168 24.28 8.41 17.45
C ASP A 168 23.21 9.47 17.14
N GLU A 169 23.41 10.26 16.09
CA GLU A 169 22.47 11.29 15.63
C GLU A 169 21.12 10.72 15.19
N THR A 170 21.09 9.49 14.64
CA THR A 170 19.87 8.84 14.16
C THR A 170 19.14 8.04 15.24
N HIS A 171 19.71 7.89 16.44
CA HIS A 171 18.98 7.31 17.58
C HIS A 171 17.65 8.00 17.87
N LYS A 172 17.54 9.31 17.62
CA LYS A 172 16.27 10.05 17.75
C LYS A 172 15.20 9.54 16.78
N LEU A 173 15.59 9.18 15.56
CA LEU A 173 14.69 8.58 14.58
C LEU A 173 14.18 7.23 15.07
N TRP A 174 15.07 6.37 15.57
CA TRP A 174 14.72 5.04 16.04
C TRP A 174 13.83 5.06 17.28
N ASN A 175 14.14 5.94 18.24
CA ASN A 175 13.30 6.17 19.41
C ASN A 175 11.92 6.68 18.99
N LYS A 176 11.86 7.65 18.09
CA LYS A 176 10.59 8.18 17.58
C LYS A 176 9.79 7.10 16.83
N ALA A 177 10.45 6.28 16.02
CA ALA A 177 9.82 5.16 15.32
C ALA A 177 9.21 4.16 16.30
N ALA A 178 9.91 3.82 17.39
CA ALA A 178 9.40 2.95 18.44
C ALA A 178 8.22 3.58 19.20
N GLU A 179 8.28 4.88 19.54
CA GLU A 179 7.17 5.61 20.17
C GLU A 179 5.90 5.62 19.31
N LEU A 180 6.07 5.67 17.99
CA LEU A 180 4.97 5.75 17.02
C LEU A 180 4.44 4.39 16.57
N ASP A 181 5.08 3.28 16.99
CA ASP A 181 4.84 1.93 16.46
C ASP A 181 5.01 1.89 14.92
N ALA A 182 6.05 2.57 14.42
CA ALA A 182 6.30 2.75 13.00
C ALA A 182 6.83 1.46 12.36
N VAL A 183 6.25 1.06 11.23
CA VAL A 183 6.77 -0.03 10.41
C VAL A 183 7.88 0.50 9.50
N LEU A 184 9.08 -0.07 9.61
CA LEU A 184 10.23 0.35 8.82
C LEU A 184 10.58 -0.68 7.75
N ASN A 185 10.58 -0.26 6.48
CA ASN A 185 10.95 -1.10 5.34
C ASN A 185 12.33 -0.72 4.83
N PHE A 186 13.15 -1.70 4.50
CA PHE A 186 14.49 -1.47 3.97
C PHE A 186 14.59 -2.03 2.56
N PHE A 187 14.80 -1.16 1.57
CA PHE A 187 15.14 -1.57 0.22
C PHE A 187 16.66 -1.72 0.11
N ILE A 188 17.12 -2.97 0.19
CA ILE A 188 18.52 -3.36 0.16
C ILE A 188 18.82 -4.16 -1.11
N SER A 189 20.05 -4.05 -1.61
CA SER A 189 20.58 -4.81 -2.76
C SER A 189 21.96 -5.37 -2.45
#